data_AF-A0A7I8VYY2-F1
#
_entry.id   AF-A0A7I8VYY2-F1
#
_cell.length_a   1.000
_cell.length_b   1.000
_cell.length_c   1.000
_cell.angle_alpha   90.00
_cell.angle_beta   90.00
_cell.angle_gamma   90.00
#
_symmetry.space_group_name_H-M   'P 1'
#
loop_
_entity.id
_entity.type
_entity.pdbx_description
1 polymer ?
#
loop_
_entity_poly.entity_id
_entity_poly.type
_entity_poly.pdbx_seq_one_letter_code
_entity_poly.pdbx_strand_id
1 'polypeptide(L)'
;MPLPAALAAKLQKRGLLAADEARAEHEEEVFAEDYDDPDNEEPYMYGSKFCYEAVDCPNKNNDFHQCSSYCKKRYGLKRFRPEPIMDRRRIKMLKRHPIPPGWVEVADPDTGRYYYWNTGNDKVSWFPPTHPKCRMSFSNKKEIDPKKVESDSDEHPDFEELERDLMREKEKEKEKKKKGRSHRRRSDSPLDPMDPASYSDIPKGKWSDGLEVGSQKTGADSSVTGTNFQQRPYPNPGEVLKMNDEHSD
;
A
#
# COMPACT_ATOMS: atom_id res chain seq x y z
N MET A 1 -78.43 -22.06 12.15
CA MET A 1 -78.20 -20.94 11.21
C MET A 1 -76.70 -20.75 11.08
N PRO A 2 -76.15 -20.61 9.86
CA PRO A 2 -74.70 -20.40 9.69
C PRO A 2 -74.30 -19.07 10.35
N LEU A 3 -73.14 -19.06 11.03
CA LEU A 3 -72.62 -17.84 11.66
C LEU A 3 -72.24 -16.82 10.57
N PRO A 4 -72.52 -15.52 10.77
CA PRO A 4 -72.07 -14.48 9.84
C PRO A 4 -70.53 -14.44 9.81
N ALA A 5 -69.96 -14.33 8.61
CA ALA A 5 -68.53 -14.49 8.35
C ALA A 5 -67.63 -13.59 9.22
N ALA A 6 -68.07 -12.36 9.51
CA ALA A 6 -67.33 -11.43 10.35
C ALA A 6 -67.21 -11.88 11.82
N LEU A 7 -68.21 -12.62 12.32
CA LEU A 7 -68.21 -13.16 13.68
C LEU A 7 -67.38 -14.45 13.74
N ALA A 8 -67.50 -15.32 12.73
CA ALA A 8 -66.70 -16.53 12.61
C ALA A 8 -65.19 -16.22 12.61
N ALA A 9 -64.74 -15.24 11.82
CA ALA A 9 -63.33 -14.83 11.78
C ALA A 9 -62.81 -14.28 13.13
N LYS A 10 -63.66 -13.56 13.87
CA LYS A 10 -63.31 -13.06 15.22
C LYS A 10 -63.20 -14.20 16.24
N LEU A 11 -64.04 -15.23 16.13
CA LEU A 11 -63.98 -16.41 17.00
C LEU A 11 -62.78 -17.31 16.67
N GLN A 12 -62.44 -17.48 15.38
CA GLN A 12 -61.24 -18.19 14.94
C GLN A 12 -59.96 -17.52 15.46
N LYS A 13 -59.86 -16.19 15.37
CA LYS A 13 -58.72 -15.43 15.94
C LYS A 13 -58.58 -15.57 17.46
N ARG A 14 -59.66 -15.93 18.15
CA ARG A 14 -59.64 -16.21 19.59
C ARG A 14 -59.48 -17.69 19.92
N GLY A 15 -59.25 -18.55 18.92
CA GLY A 15 -59.04 -19.99 19.08
C GLY A 15 -60.28 -20.78 19.48
N LEU A 16 -61.48 -20.21 19.32
CA LEU A 16 -62.74 -20.85 19.72
C LEU A 16 -63.40 -21.67 18.60
N LEU A 17 -62.89 -21.54 17.37
CA LEU A 17 -63.25 -22.35 16.22
C LEU A 17 -61.96 -22.87 15.60
N ALA A 18 -61.89 -24.18 15.29
CA ALA A 18 -60.77 -24.75 14.56
C ALA A 18 -60.68 -24.07 13.18
N ALA A 19 -59.48 -23.63 12.80
CA ALA A 19 -59.25 -23.08 11.48
C ALA A 19 -59.25 -24.25 10.48
N ASP A 20 -60.08 -24.17 9.44
CA ASP A 20 -60.09 -25.17 8.38
C ASP A 20 -58.71 -25.15 7.69
N GLU A 21 -57.97 -26.26 7.79
CA GLU A 21 -56.58 -26.47 7.37
C GLU A 21 -56.37 -26.41 5.83
N ALA A 22 -57.29 -25.80 5.09
CA ALA A 22 -57.33 -25.81 3.62
C ALA A 22 -56.84 -24.50 2.95
N ARG A 23 -56.25 -23.58 3.71
CA ARG A 23 -55.58 -22.38 3.16
C ARG A 23 -54.11 -22.26 3.61
N ALA A 24 -53.47 -23.41 3.79
CA ALA A 24 -52.02 -23.52 3.89
C ALA A 24 -51.41 -23.65 2.49
N GLU A 25 -51.53 -22.60 1.67
CA GLU A 25 -50.74 -22.45 0.45
C GLU A 25 -50.18 -21.02 0.41
N HIS A 26 -48.87 -20.96 0.65
CA HIS A 26 -47.95 -19.92 0.20
C HIS A 26 -47.98 -18.55 0.90
N GLU A 27 -47.80 -18.53 2.22
CA GLU A 27 -46.98 -17.49 2.82
C GLU A 27 -45.56 -18.07 2.92
N GLU A 28 -44.74 -17.82 1.89
CA GLU A 28 -43.30 -17.94 2.02
C GLU A 28 -42.87 -16.94 3.10
N GLU A 29 -42.71 -17.44 4.32
CA GLU A 29 -42.02 -16.72 5.37
C GLU A 29 -40.59 -16.48 4.87
N VAL A 30 -40.33 -15.27 4.38
CA VAL A 30 -38.99 -14.75 4.15
C VAL A 30 -38.37 -14.54 5.54
N PHE A 31 -37.97 -15.65 6.17
CA PHE A 31 -36.93 -15.60 7.18
C PHE A 31 -35.68 -15.16 6.44
N ALA A 32 -35.23 -13.95 6.72
CA ALA A 32 -33.85 -13.61 6.47
C ALA A 32 -33.02 -14.63 7.25
N GLU A 33 -32.52 -15.63 6.53
CA GLU A 33 -31.48 -16.51 7.03
C GLU A 33 -30.29 -15.60 7.32
N ASP A 34 -30.12 -15.24 8.59
CA ASP A 34 -28.86 -14.72 9.10
C ASP A 34 -27.84 -15.88 9.01
N TYR A 35 -27.37 -16.13 7.79
CA TYR A 35 -26.23 -16.99 7.49
C TYR A 35 -24.92 -16.29 7.90
N ASP A 36 -24.75 -16.06 9.19
CA ASP A 36 -23.44 -15.92 9.82
C ASP A 36 -23.36 -16.99 10.91
N ASP A 37 -23.26 -18.25 10.48
CA ASP A 37 -22.73 -19.34 11.30
C ASP A 37 -21.20 -19.15 11.38
N PRO A 38 -20.62 -18.65 12.50
CA PRO A 38 -19.17 -18.45 12.60
C PRO A 38 -18.39 -19.77 12.67
N ASP A 39 -19.09 -20.90 12.84
CA ASP A 39 -18.50 -22.24 13.02
C ASP A 39 -18.67 -23.14 11.80
N ASN A 40 -19.40 -22.72 10.75
CA ASN A 40 -19.39 -23.37 9.43
C ASN A 40 -18.32 -22.74 8.52
N GLU A 41 -17.15 -22.45 9.08
CA GLU A 41 -15.92 -22.36 8.31
C GLU A 41 -15.51 -23.78 7.88
N GLU A 42 -16.29 -24.42 7.00
CA GLU A 42 -15.66 -25.30 6.01
C GLU A 42 -14.52 -24.48 5.42
N PRO A 43 -13.23 -24.89 5.54
CA PRO A 43 -12.12 -24.09 5.07
C PRO A 43 -12.35 -23.77 3.60
N TYR A 44 -12.79 -22.54 3.34
CA TYR A 44 -13.19 -22.08 2.03
C TYR A 44 -11.96 -22.23 1.12
N MET A 45 -11.92 -23.32 0.36
CA MET A 45 -10.81 -23.75 -0.49
C MET A 45 -10.73 -22.87 -1.73
N TYR A 46 -10.46 -21.58 -1.52
CA TYR A 46 -10.12 -20.61 -2.56
C TYR A 46 -8.85 -19.82 -2.16
N GLY A 47 -7.83 -20.55 -1.73
CA GLY A 47 -6.48 -20.08 -1.46
C GLY A 47 -5.50 -21.14 -1.91
N SER A 48 -4.36 -20.74 -2.47
CA SER A 48 -3.37 -21.66 -3.05
C SER A 48 -3.19 -22.93 -2.24
N LYS A 49 -3.29 -24.10 -2.89
CA LYS A 49 -3.15 -25.43 -2.26
C LYS A 49 -1.82 -25.62 -1.51
N PHE A 50 -0.84 -24.76 -1.78
CA PHE A 50 0.48 -24.78 -1.18
C PHE A 50 0.71 -23.52 -0.36
N CYS A 51 1.05 -23.69 0.92
CA CYS A 51 1.56 -22.64 1.78
C CYS A 51 3.01 -22.97 2.17
N TYR A 52 3.89 -21.98 2.12
CA TYR A 52 5.25 -22.09 2.63
C TYR A 52 5.23 -22.31 4.16
N GLU A 53 5.96 -23.30 4.65
CA GLU A 53 5.99 -23.63 6.07
C GLU A 53 6.87 -22.62 6.83
N ALA A 54 6.22 -21.69 7.51
CA ALA A 54 6.88 -20.72 8.39
C ALA A 54 6.55 -21.03 9.86
N VAL A 55 7.57 -21.05 10.72
CA VAL A 55 7.38 -21.17 12.18
C VAL A 55 7.01 -19.81 12.75
N ASP A 56 6.02 -19.75 13.65
CA ASP A 56 5.60 -18.49 14.31
C ASP A 56 6.52 -18.13 15.50
N CYS A 57 7.84 -18.24 15.30
CA CYS A 57 8.81 -18.04 16.36
C CYS A 57 9.09 -16.54 16.56
N PRO A 58 9.02 -16.01 17.80
CA PRO A 58 9.30 -14.60 18.07
C PRO A 58 10.75 -14.20 17.78
N ASN A 59 11.68 -15.16 17.79
CA ASN A 59 13.10 -14.91 17.52
C ASN A 59 13.47 -15.18 16.06
N LYS A 60 12.50 -15.37 15.15
CA LYS A 60 12.78 -15.71 13.74
C LYS A 60 13.52 -14.61 12.98
N ASN A 61 13.34 -13.35 13.39
CA ASN A 61 13.97 -12.20 12.74
C ASN A 61 15.44 -11.99 13.17
N ASN A 62 15.94 -12.80 14.11
CA ASN A 62 17.34 -12.76 14.50
C ASN A 62 18.15 -13.65 13.56
N ASP A 63 19.13 -13.08 12.87
CA ASP A 63 19.99 -13.76 11.90
C ASP A 63 20.74 -14.97 12.49
N PHE A 64 21.02 -14.95 13.80
CA PHE A 64 21.68 -16.04 14.52
C PHE A 64 20.70 -17.10 15.04
N HIS A 65 19.40 -16.89 14.92
CA HIS A 65 18.39 -17.84 15.38
C HIS A 65 17.92 -18.76 14.25
N GLN A 66 18.28 -20.04 14.37
CA GLN A 66 17.66 -21.08 13.57
C GLN A 66 16.52 -21.73 14.35
N CYS A 67 15.31 -21.73 13.79
CA CYS A 67 14.16 -22.36 14.41
C CYS A 67 14.41 -23.87 14.56
N SER A 68 14.53 -24.35 15.81
CA SER A 68 14.63 -25.77 16.11
C SER A 68 13.25 -26.44 16.18
N SER A 69 13.22 -27.76 16.33
CA SER A 69 11.98 -28.52 16.57
C SER A 69 11.23 -28.06 17.83
N TYR A 70 11.95 -27.48 18.80
CA TYR A 70 11.34 -26.85 19.96
C TYR A 70 10.51 -25.63 19.58
N CYS A 71 11.03 -24.74 18.72
CA CYS A 71 10.29 -23.57 18.26
C CYS A 71 9.01 -23.97 17.52
N LYS A 72 9.10 -25.00 16.67
CA LYS A 72 7.92 -25.57 15.97
C LYS A 72 6.85 -26.09 16.93
N LYS A 73 7.25 -26.83 17.97
CA LYS A 73 6.29 -27.39 18.96
C LYS A 73 5.70 -26.32 19.87
N ARG A 74 6.52 -25.35 20.31
CA ARG A 74 6.10 -24.32 21.27
C ARG A 74 5.22 -23.25 20.63
N TYR A 75 5.64 -22.75 19.46
CA TYR A 75 4.98 -21.61 18.81
C TYR A 75 4.13 -22.02 17.61
N GLY A 76 4.28 -23.24 17.10
CA GLY A 76 3.49 -23.74 15.98
C GLY A 76 3.92 -23.17 14.63
N LEU A 77 3.07 -23.44 13.63
CA LEU A 77 3.20 -22.90 12.28
C LEU A 77 2.40 -21.62 12.15
N LYS A 78 2.98 -20.64 11.47
CA LYS A 78 2.36 -19.36 11.19
C LYS A 78 1.20 -19.56 10.22
N ARG A 79 0.00 -19.18 10.65
CA ARG A 79 -1.19 -19.25 9.80
C ARG A 79 -1.08 -18.18 8.71
N PHE A 80 -1.29 -18.60 7.46
CA PHE A 80 -1.38 -17.65 6.34
C PHE A 80 -2.71 -16.89 6.43
N ARG A 81 -2.62 -15.56 6.57
CA ARG A 81 -3.77 -14.66 6.51
C ARG A 81 -3.53 -13.64 5.40
N PRO A 82 -4.09 -13.85 4.21
CA PRO A 82 -3.92 -12.91 3.13
C PRO A 82 -4.69 -11.61 3.42
N GLU A 83 -4.11 -10.48 3.00
CA GLU A 83 -4.80 -9.20 3.09
C GLU A 83 -5.95 -9.15 2.06
N PRO A 84 -7.21 -8.84 2.44
CA PRO A 84 -8.36 -8.91 1.54
C PRO A 84 -8.22 -8.09 0.25
N ILE A 85 -7.54 -6.94 0.34
CA ILE A 85 -7.26 -6.06 -0.80
C ILE A 85 -6.30 -6.74 -1.78
N MET A 86 -5.27 -7.40 -1.26
CA MET A 86 -4.26 -8.08 -2.05
C MET A 86 -4.85 -9.31 -2.73
N ASP A 87 -5.75 -10.03 -2.07
CA ASP A 87 -6.46 -11.17 -2.64
C ASP A 87 -7.39 -10.78 -3.79
N ARG A 88 -8.16 -9.70 -3.62
CA ARG A 88 -8.97 -9.16 -4.72
C ARG A 88 -8.10 -8.74 -5.92
N ARG A 89 -6.93 -8.16 -5.66
CA ARG A 89 -5.96 -7.79 -6.73
C ARG A 89 -5.36 -9.03 -7.38
N ARG A 90 -5.01 -10.04 -6.60
CA ARG A 90 -4.49 -11.34 -7.07
C ARG A 90 -5.48 -12.01 -8.02
N ILE A 91 -6.74 -12.16 -7.60
CA ILE A 91 -7.79 -12.79 -8.42
C ILE A 91 -7.99 -12.02 -9.73
N LYS A 92 -8.04 -10.68 -9.68
CA LYS A 92 -8.16 -9.83 -10.90
C LYS A 92 -6.95 -9.97 -11.82
N MET A 93 -5.75 -10.05 -11.26
CA MET A 93 -4.51 -10.24 -12.02
C MET A 93 -4.50 -11.61 -12.69
N LEU A 94 -4.82 -12.68 -11.97
CA LEU A 94 -4.86 -14.05 -12.49
C LEU A 94 -5.91 -14.23 -13.59
N LYS A 95 -7.03 -13.50 -13.53
CA LYS A 95 -8.03 -13.48 -14.61
C LYS A 95 -7.46 -12.95 -15.94
N ARG A 96 -6.49 -12.04 -15.88
CA ARG A 96 -5.81 -11.46 -17.08
C ARG A 96 -4.57 -12.25 -17.48
N HIS A 97 -3.87 -12.78 -16.49
CA HIS A 97 -2.58 -13.44 -16.61
C HIS A 97 -2.68 -14.81 -15.92
N PRO A 98 -3.31 -15.81 -16.56
CA PRO A 98 -3.47 -17.14 -15.98
C PRO A 98 -2.11 -17.80 -15.79
N ILE A 99 -2.03 -18.68 -14.78
CA ILE A 99 -0.81 -19.41 -14.44
C ILE A 99 -0.59 -20.50 -15.49
N PRO A 100 0.58 -20.54 -16.17
CA PRO A 100 0.88 -21.57 -17.14
C PRO A 100 1.15 -22.93 -16.48
N PRO A 101 1.02 -24.05 -17.22
CA PRO A 101 1.29 -25.38 -16.67
C PRO A 101 2.73 -25.50 -16.15
N GLY A 102 2.90 -26.24 -15.06
CA GLY A 102 4.18 -26.41 -14.37
C GLY A 102 4.53 -25.29 -13.39
N TRP A 103 3.70 -24.23 -13.31
CA TRP A 103 3.78 -23.23 -12.27
C TRP A 103 2.71 -23.45 -11.22
N VAL A 104 3.10 -23.27 -9.97
CA VAL A 104 2.29 -23.45 -8.79
C VAL A 104 2.26 -22.13 -8.03
N GLU A 105 1.07 -21.70 -7.64
CA GLU A 105 0.90 -20.59 -6.71
C GLU A 105 1.16 -21.08 -5.29
N VAL A 106 1.99 -20.36 -4.55
CA VAL A 106 2.36 -20.67 -3.17
C VAL A 106 2.12 -19.44 -2.29
N ALA A 107 1.38 -19.63 -1.21
CA ALA A 107 1.16 -18.62 -0.19
C ALA A 107 2.37 -18.53 0.75
N ASP A 108 2.85 -17.33 1.02
CA ASP A 108 3.92 -17.07 1.98
C ASP A 108 3.37 -16.41 3.27
N PRO A 109 3.35 -17.12 4.41
CA PRO A 109 2.91 -16.57 5.70
C PRO A 109 3.80 -15.45 6.25
N ASP A 110 5.06 -15.35 5.82
CA ASP A 110 5.95 -14.30 6.30
C ASP A 110 5.60 -12.95 5.67
N THR A 111 5.41 -12.93 4.34
CA THR A 111 5.03 -11.70 3.62
C THR A 111 3.52 -11.48 3.53
N GLY A 112 2.70 -12.49 3.80
CA GLY A 112 1.24 -12.44 3.64
C GLY A 112 0.81 -12.31 2.17
N ARG A 113 1.68 -12.71 1.24
CA ARG A 113 1.49 -12.59 -0.21
C ARG A 113 1.67 -13.95 -0.88
N TYR A 114 1.33 -14.00 -2.17
CA TYR A 114 1.54 -15.18 -3.00
C TYR A 114 2.77 -14.97 -3.88
N TYR A 115 3.50 -16.05 -4.10
CA TYR A 115 4.53 -16.15 -5.12
C TYR A 115 4.24 -17.36 -6.01
N TYR A 116 4.89 -17.40 -7.16
CA TYR A 116 4.73 -18.47 -8.15
C TYR A 116 6.04 -19.23 -8.25
N TRP A 117 5.97 -20.54 -8.14
CA TRP A 117 7.12 -21.43 -8.24
C TRP A 117 6.89 -22.43 -9.37
N ASN A 118 7.90 -22.59 -10.21
CA ASN A 118 7.90 -23.60 -11.25
C ASN A 118 8.58 -24.87 -10.73
N THR A 119 7.83 -25.97 -10.68
CA THR A 119 8.31 -27.25 -10.14
C THR A 119 9.32 -27.96 -11.03
N GLY A 120 9.39 -27.60 -12.33
CA GLY A 120 10.28 -28.25 -13.28
C GLY A 120 11.68 -27.62 -13.38
N ASN A 121 11.80 -26.31 -13.14
CA ASN A 121 13.08 -25.59 -13.31
C ASN A 121 13.50 -24.78 -12.07
N ASP A 122 12.77 -24.94 -10.97
CA ASP A 122 13.01 -24.25 -9.69
C ASP A 122 13.08 -22.72 -9.78
N LYS A 123 12.40 -22.14 -10.78
CA LYS A 123 12.28 -20.69 -10.90
C LYS A 123 11.14 -20.17 -10.04
N VAL A 124 11.33 -18.98 -9.49
CA VAL A 124 10.41 -18.30 -8.57
C VAL A 124 10.11 -16.90 -9.10
N SER A 125 8.88 -16.42 -8.92
CA SER A 125 8.48 -15.06 -9.27
C SER A 125 7.37 -14.52 -8.37
N TRP A 126 7.35 -13.21 -8.15
CA TRP A 126 6.30 -12.53 -7.39
C TRP A 126 5.04 -12.19 -8.21
N PHE A 127 5.16 -12.21 -9.53
CA PHE A 127 4.05 -12.06 -10.48
C PHE A 127 3.85 -13.37 -11.24
N PRO A 128 2.65 -13.63 -11.78
CA PRO A 128 2.45 -14.81 -12.60
C PRO A 128 3.36 -14.72 -13.84
N PRO A 129 3.87 -15.84 -14.35
CA PRO A 129 4.88 -15.86 -15.41
C PRO A 129 4.47 -15.15 -16.69
N THR A 130 3.16 -15.08 -16.97
CA THR A 130 2.58 -14.42 -18.14
C THR A 130 2.48 -12.90 -17.99
N HIS A 131 2.79 -12.35 -16.81
CA HIS A 131 2.69 -10.91 -16.56
C HIS A 131 3.92 -10.17 -17.10
N PRO A 132 3.77 -9.01 -17.74
CA PRO A 132 4.89 -8.27 -18.35
C PRO A 132 5.94 -7.80 -17.35
N LYS A 133 5.57 -7.63 -16.07
CA LYS A 133 6.51 -7.27 -14.98
C LYS A 133 7.11 -8.48 -14.26
N CYS A 134 6.83 -9.70 -14.73
CA CYS A 134 7.39 -10.89 -14.13
C CYS A 134 8.92 -10.89 -14.30
N ARG A 135 9.64 -10.95 -13.18
CA ARG A 135 11.08 -11.22 -13.15
C ARG A 135 11.25 -12.58 -12.50
N MET A 136 11.78 -13.54 -13.27
CA MET A 136 12.00 -14.90 -12.82
C MET A 136 13.39 -15.01 -12.20
N SER A 137 13.47 -15.44 -10.95
CA SER A 137 14.71 -15.75 -10.24
C SER A 137 14.82 -17.25 -10.00
N PHE A 138 15.99 -17.75 -9.61
CA PHE A 138 16.13 -19.13 -9.12
C PHE A 138 15.72 -19.21 -7.64
N SER A 139 15.21 -20.37 -7.21
CA SER A 139 15.05 -20.65 -5.79
C SER A 139 16.42 -20.75 -5.12
N ASN A 140 16.50 -20.38 -3.84
CA ASN A 140 17.73 -20.33 -3.06
C ASN A 140 18.32 -21.72 -2.70
N LYS A 141 18.01 -22.77 -3.46
CA LYS A 141 18.47 -24.15 -3.20
C LYS A 141 19.87 -24.47 -3.72
N LYS A 142 20.64 -23.49 -4.21
CA LYS A 142 22.03 -23.74 -4.56
C LYS A 142 22.91 -23.23 -3.44
N GLU A 143 23.49 -24.19 -2.72
CA GLU A 143 24.82 -24.03 -2.15
C GLU A 143 25.68 -23.38 -3.23
N ILE A 144 25.98 -22.10 -3.05
CA ILE A 144 26.98 -21.43 -3.85
C ILE A 144 28.28 -22.06 -3.37
N ASP A 145 28.83 -22.99 -4.14
CA ASP A 145 30.22 -23.38 -3.98
C ASP A 145 31.05 -22.09 -3.98
N PRO A 146 31.72 -21.72 -2.87
CA PRO A 146 32.45 -20.46 -2.79
C PRO A 146 33.58 -20.37 -3.82
N LYS A 147 33.92 -21.48 -4.48
CA LYS A 147 34.97 -21.58 -5.51
C LYS A 147 34.55 -21.20 -6.94
N LYS A 148 33.26 -20.98 -7.22
CA LYS A 148 32.80 -20.66 -8.59
C LYS A 148 32.59 -19.16 -8.85
N VAL A 149 32.82 -18.32 -7.84
CA VAL A 149 32.61 -16.86 -7.93
C VAL A 149 33.88 -16.11 -8.35
N GLU A 150 35.04 -16.77 -8.45
CA GLU A 150 36.32 -16.11 -8.76
C GLU A 150 36.61 -15.89 -10.27
N SER A 151 35.65 -16.10 -11.18
CA SER A 151 35.93 -16.03 -12.62
C SER A 151 35.16 -14.97 -13.41
N ASP A 152 34.42 -14.06 -12.77
CA ASP A 152 33.68 -13.01 -13.50
C ASP A 152 33.54 -11.72 -12.68
N SER A 153 34.64 -11.28 -12.07
CA SER A 153 34.68 -10.17 -11.11
C SER A 153 35.47 -8.95 -11.59
N ASP A 154 35.30 -8.54 -12.86
CA ASP A 154 35.94 -7.32 -13.39
C ASP A 154 34.96 -6.21 -13.81
N GLU A 155 33.64 -6.36 -13.59
CA GLU A 155 32.67 -5.27 -13.80
C GLU A 155 31.76 -5.09 -12.58
N HIS A 156 32.34 -4.63 -11.47
CA HIS A 156 31.56 -4.12 -10.34
C HIS A 156 31.21 -2.65 -10.61
N PRO A 157 29.96 -2.30 -10.94
CA PRO A 157 29.56 -0.90 -10.98
C PRO A 157 29.71 -0.30 -9.58
N ASP A 158 30.29 0.89 -9.49
CA ASP A 158 30.49 1.63 -8.24
C ASP A 158 29.16 1.74 -7.50
N PHE A 159 29.04 1.02 -6.37
CA PHE A 159 27.81 0.94 -5.59
C PHE A 159 27.36 2.31 -5.11
N GLU A 160 28.31 3.23 -4.85
CA GLU A 160 28.01 4.60 -4.47
C GLU A 160 27.39 5.41 -5.62
N GLU A 161 27.76 5.12 -6.87
CA GLU A 161 27.18 5.76 -8.05
C GLU A 161 25.74 5.29 -8.28
N LEU A 162 25.48 3.99 -8.12
CA LEU A 162 24.14 3.42 -8.22
C LEU A 162 23.19 3.99 -7.15
N GLU A 163 23.68 4.18 -5.92
CA GLU A 163 22.91 4.75 -4.81
C GLU A 163 22.62 6.24 -5.03
N ARG A 164 23.58 6.99 -5.59
CA ARG A 164 23.39 8.38 -6.05
C ARG A 164 22.32 8.48 -7.13
N ASP A 165 22.34 7.58 -8.10
CA ASP A 165 21.37 7.57 -9.21
C ASP A 165 19.96 7.20 -8.74
N LEU A 166 19.83 6.21 -7.85
CA LEU A 166 18.56 5.85 -7.21
C LEU A 166 17.99 7.02 -6.37
N MET A 167 18.84 7.71 -5.61
CA MET A 167 18.45 8.91 -4.87
C MET A 167 17.96 10.03 -5.82
N ARG A 168 18.68 10.25 -6.92
CA ARG A 168 18.32 11.25 -7.95
C ARG A 168 17.03 10.90 -8.68
N GLU A 169 16.77 9.62 -9.00
CA GLU A 169 15.50 9.18 -9.57
C GLU A 169 14.32 9.36 -8.60
N LYS A 170 14.52 8.98 -7.33
CA LYS A 170 13.51 9.12 -6.27
C LYS A 170 13.16 10.59 -6.02
N GLU A 171 14.13 11.49 -6.11
CA GLU A 171 13.93 12.93 -6.00
C GLU A 171 13.14 13.49 -7.19
N LYS A 172 13.52 13.12 -8.42
CA LYS A 172 12.76 13.46 -9.65
C LYS A 172 11.32 12.97 -9.61
N GLU A 173 11.06 11.78 -9.06
CA GLU A 173 9.70 11.24 -8.92
C GLU A 173 8.87 12.02 -7.89
N LYS A 174 9.47 12.39 -6.74
CA LYS A 174 8.83 13.24 -5.72
C LYS A 174 8.49 14.62 -6.29
N GLU A 175 9.38 15.20 -7.09
CA GLU A 175 9.18 16.50 -7.72
C GLU A 175 8.03 16.47 -8.73
N LYS A 176 7.97 15.44 -9.59
CA LYS A 176 6.85 15.21 -10.53
C LYS A 176 5.51 15.06 -9.80
N LYS A 177 5.48 14.33 -8.67
CA LYS A 177 4.28 14.18 -7.83
C LYS A 177 3.84 15.49 -7.17
N LYS A 178 4.77 16.33 -6.70
CA LYS A 178 4.47 17.66 -6.14
C LYS A 178 3.93 18.64 -7.19
N LYS A 179 4.56 18.70 -8.37
CA LYS A 179 4.11 19.54 -9.50
C LYS A 179 2.71 19.14 -9.99
N GLY A 180 2.43 17.83 -10.10
CA GLY A 180 1.11 17.32 -10.51
C GLY A 180 -0.02 17.53 -9.50
N ARG A 181 0.25 17.44 -8.19
CA ARG A 181 -0.76 17.65 -7.13
C ARG A 181 -1.07 19.12 -6.88
N SER A 182 -0.09 20.01 -7.03
CA SER A 182 -0.26 21.46 -6.83
C SER A 182 -1.11 22.10 -7.93
N HIS A 183 -0.90 21.72 -9.20
CA HIS A 183 -1.60 22.31 -10.33
C HIS A 183 -3.08 21.87 -10.43
N ARG A 184 -3.39 20.60 -10.09
CA ARG A 184 -4.77 20.08 -10.14
C ARG A 184 -5.66 20.50 -8.96
N ARG A 185 -5.07 20.95 -7.84
CA ARG A 185 -5.83 21.35 -6.63
C ARG A 185 -6.19 22.84 -6.59
N ARG A 186 -5.72 23.65 -7.55
CA ARG A 186 -5.83 25.12 -7.47
C ARG A 186 -6.71 25.75 -8.55
N SER A 187 -6.95 25.07 -9.67
CA SER A 187 -7.77 25.60 -10.77
C SER A 187 -9.26 25.22 -10.69
N ASP A 188 -9.59 24.02 -10.17
CA ASP A 188 -10.95 23.44 -10.20
C ASP A 188 -11.59 23.22 -8.81
N SER A 189 -10.91 23.57 -7.72
CA SER A 189 -11.51 23.45 -6.38
C SER A 189 -12.46 24.61 -6.11
N PRO A 190 -13.69 24.38 -5.62
CA PRO A 190 -14.56 25.46 -5.14
C PRO A 190 -13.80 26.26 -4.08
N LEU A 191 -13.84 27.59 -4.22
CA LEU A 191 -13.20 28.51 -3.30
C LEU A 191 -13.70 28.26 -1.88
N ASP A 192 -12.77 28.18 -0.92
CA ASP A 192 -13.13 28.10 0.49
C ASP A 192 -13.93 29.37 0.85
N PRO A 193 -15.19 29.25 1.32
CA PRO A 193 -16.02 30.38 1.74
C PRO A 193 -15.45 31.18 2.91
N MET A 194 -14.29 30.81 3.45
CA MET A 194 -13.55 31.57 4.47
C MET A 194 -12.19 32.08 3.98
N ASP A 195 -11.81 31.87 2.71
CA ASP A 195 -10.58 32.41 2.14
C ASP A 195 -10.75 33.92 1.83
N PRO A 196 -9.85 34.82 2.27
CA PRO A 196 -9.86 36.23 1.88
C PRO A 196 -9.92 36.46 0.36
N ALA A 197 -9.29 35.58 -0.43
CA ALA A 197 -9.36 35.62 -1.89
C ALA A 197 -10.72 35.21 -2.47
N SER A 198 -11.65 34.74 -1.63
CA SER A 198 -13.04 34.44 -2.00
C SER A 198 -13.97 35.66 -1.90
N TYR A 199 -13.58 36.72 -1.17
CA TYR A 199 -14.40 37.92 -0.96
C TYR A 199 -13.78 39.21 -1.51
N SER A 200 -12.58 39.14 -2.08
CA SER A 200 -11.84 40.31 -2.57
C SER A 200 -11.28 40.09 -3.97
N ASP A 201 -11.01 41.20 -4.69
CA ASP A 201 -10.42 41.20 -6.04
C ASP A 201 -8.90 40.88 -6.05
N ILE A 202 -8.41 40.24 -5.00
CA ILE A 202 -6.98 39.94 -4.82
C ILE A 202 -6.64 38.71 -5.67
N PRO A 203 -5.63 38.80 -6.56
CA PRO A 203 -5.26 37.69 -7.42
C PRO A 203 -4.78 36.47 -6.61
N LYS A 204 -5.18 35.27 -7.03
CA LYS A 204 -4.75 34.00 -6.43
C LYS A 204 -3.28 33.74 -6.74
N GLY A 205 -2.39 34.22 -5.89
CA GLY A 205 -0.93 34.06 -6.03
C GLY A 205 -0.34 32.92 -5.21
N LYS A 206 0.93 32.60 -5.47
CA LYS A 206 1.77 31.84 -4.52
C LYS A 206 2.27 32.80 -3.44
N TRP A 207 2.75 32.30 -2.29
CA TRP A 207 3.39 33.17 -1.28
C TRP A 207 4.59 33.99 -1.78
N SER A 208 5.09 33.70 -2.98
CA SER A 208 6.13 34.47 -3.66
C SER A 208 5.62 35.50 -4.66
N ASP A 209 4.32 35.50 -5.02
CA ASP A 209 3.74 36.55 -5.87
C ASP A 209 3.65 37.83 -5.03
N GLY A 210 4.54 38.77 -5.29
CA GLY A 210 4.62 40.05 -4.57
C GLY A 210 5.94 40.29 -3.81
N LEU A 211 6.83 39.28 -3.73
CA LEU A 211 8.21 39.49 -3.29
C LEU A 211 9.05 39.92 -4.50
N GLU A 212 9.54 41.17 -4.51
CA GLU A 212 10.53 41.64 -5.47
C GLU A 212 11.84 40.84 -5.28
N VAL A 213 12.06 39.85 -6.13
CA VAL A 213 13.22 38.94 -6.07
C VAL A 213 14.55 39.65 -6.40
N GLY A 214 14.53 40.95 -6.72
CA GLY A 214 15.70 41.70 -7.18
C GLY A 214 16.23 42.80 -6.26
N SER A 215 15.53 43.18 -5.18
CA SER A 215 15.86 44.41 -4.43
C SER A 215 15.99 44.20 -2.91
N GLN A 216 16.41 43.02 -2.47
CA GLN A 216 16.85 42.84 -1.09
C GLN A 216 18.24 42.24 -1.07
N LYS A 217 19.19 43.05 -0.57
CA LYS A 217 20.54 42.65 -0.16
C LYS A 217 20.46 41.58 0.93
N THR A 218 20.03 40.37 0.61
CA THR A 218 20.19 39.22 1.50
C THR A 218 21.63 38.77 1.33
N GLY A 219 22.55 39.49 1.98
CA GLY A 219 23.88 38.99 2.27
C GLY A 219 23.70 37.85 3.26
N ALA A 220 23.37 36.66 2.79
CA ALA A 220 23.33 35.46 3.60
C ALA A 220 24.15 34.43 2.83
N ASP A 221 25.29 34.06 3.40
CA ASP A 221 26.16 33.05 2.79
C ASP A 221 25.52 31.68 2.98
N SER A 222 24.93 31.15 1.91
CA SER A 222 24.28 29.83 1.90
C SER A 222 25.25 28.67 2.00
N SER A 223 26.57 28.91 2.03
CA SER A 223 27.58 27.85 2.16
C SER A 223 27.75 27.33 3.59
N VAL A 224 27.23 28.04 4.60
CA VAL A 224 27.38 27.67 6.02
C VAL A 224 26.06 27.18 6.60
N THR A 225 26.02 25.93 7.04
CA THR A 225 24.85 25.33 7.71
C THR A 225 24.93 25.52 9.22
N GLY A 226 23.81 25.87 9.87
CA GLY A 226 23.71 26.01 11.34
C GLY A 226 23.42 27.44 11.80
N THR A 227 23.71 27.75 13.06
CA THR A 227 23.43 29.06 13.68
C THR A 227 24.18 30.22 13.03
N ASN A 228 25.30 29.93 12.36
CA ASN A 228 26.07 30.94 11.61
C ASN A 228 25.38 31.40 10.32
N PHE A 229 24.38 30.68 9.81
CA PHE A 229 23.54 31.13 8.69
C PHE A 229 22.68 32.36 9.06
N GLN A 230 22.42 32.56 10.36
CA GLN A 230 21.67 33.71 10.86
C GLN A 230 22.55 34.94 11.09
N GLN A 231 23.88 34.80 11.04
CA GLN A 231 24.78 35.93 11.12
C GLN A 231 24.82 36.62 9.76
N ARG A 232 24.44 37.90 9.74
CA ARG A 232 24.65 38.76 8.57
C ARG A 232 26.18 38.87 8.36
N PRO A 233 26.72 38.42 7.22
CA PRO A 233 28.12 38.58 6.89
C PRO A 233 28.45 40.06 6.84
N TYR A 234 29.63 40.40 7.35
CA TYR A 234 30.15 41.76 7.27
C TYR A 234 30.20 42.23 5.81
N PRO A 235 29.91 43.52 5.54
CA PRO A 235 30.01 44.07 4.20
C PRO A 235 31.42 43.82 3.65
N ASN A 236 31.49 43.50 2.36
CA ASN A 236 32.79 43.25 1.74
C ASN A 236 33.66 44.53 1.78
N PRO A 237 34.99 44.41 1.78
CA PRO A 237 35.88 45.57 1.94
C PRO A 237 35.67 46.67 0.89
N GLY A 238 35.26 46.30 -0.33
CA GLY A 238 34.95 47.26 -1.40
C GLY A 238 33.65 48.03 -1.20
N GLU A 239 32.64 47.42 -0.59
CA GLU A 239 31.37 48.06 -0.24
C GLU A 239 31.56 49.03 0.93
N VAL A 240 32.44 48.69 1.89
CA VAL A 240 32.85 49.61 2.96
C VAL A 240 33.59 50.84 2.42
N LEU A 241 34.49 50.64 1.44
CA LEU A 241 35.19 51.75 0.78
C LEU A 241 34.21 52.68 0.05
N LYS A 242 33.27 52.11 -0.72
CA LYS A 242 32.24 52.90 -1.41
C LYS A 242 31.34 53.68 -0.44
N MET A 243 30.94 53.05 0.68
CA MET A 243 30.15 53.74 1.71
C MET A 243 30.93 54.92 2.31
N ASN A 244 32.23 54.78 2.53
CA ASN A 244 33.05 55.88 3.05
C ASN A 244 33.21 57.01 2.01
N ASP A 245 33.38 56.66 0.73
CA ASP A 245 33.46 57.63 -0.36
C ASP A 245 32.14 58.42 -0.47
N GLU A 246 30.98 57.76 -0.39
CA GLU A 246 29.64 58.38 -0.39
C GLU A 246 29.36 59.29 0.81
N HIS A 247 30.05 59.10 1.95
CA HIS A 247 29.91 59.95 3.13
C HIS A 247 30.94 61.10 3.17
N SER A 248 31.84 61.17 2.17
CA SER A 248 32.91 62.16 2.08
C SER A 248 32.65 63.32 1.11
N ASP A 249 31.46 63.36 0.49
CA ASP A 249 30.94 64.46 -0.35
C ASP A 249 29.95 65.38 0.40
#